data_AF-A0A8T9Q8K0-F1
#
_entry.id   AF-A0A8T9Q8K0-F1
#
_cell.length_a   1.000
_cell.length_b   1.000
_cell.length_c   1.000
_cell.angle_alpha   90.00
_cell.angle_beta   90.00
_cell.angle_gamma   90.00
#
_symmetry.space_group_name_H-M   'P 1'
#
loop_
_entity.id
_entity.type
_entity.pdbx_description
1 polymer ?
#
loop_
_entity_poly.entity_id
_entity_poly.type
_entity_poly.pdbx_seq_one_letter_code
_entity_poly.pdbx_strand_id
1 'polypeptide(L)'
;MATRPSSHQLLVLAVALALVAGLFLLPKGIVKPKEGKNELNQQTAARTANRDNGAAAPSTSSVEGGMPAGATPEQPHMAVAPEQRREISALLAKYSAERDPGVKLRLATDLAAKYRGVEKFDSAGYYLEQIAVARPGEQTLQRAADAYYEAFSFATTEERAKMLGAKTRELYERVLKNNPDNLKAKTNLGMALMASDNPVAGVSLLREVLAADPKNEEAIYNLGILSLRSNQNDKAVERFRELTVVNPENANGQFYLGVSLALTGAKEDARKAFTKAKSLSTDPGFTASVDEQLQKLN
;
A
#
# COMPACT_ATOMS: atom_id res chain seq x y z
N MET A 1 -46.14 -40.20 0.58
CA MET A 1 -45.24 -41.15 1.26
C MET A 1 -43.98 -40.39 1.66
N ALA A 2 -43.80 -40.08 2.94
CA ALA A 2 -42.61 -39.40 3.45
C ALA A 2 -41.61 -40.45 3.94
N THR A 3 -40.42 -40.46 3.35
CA THR A 3 -39.32 -41.36 3.70
C THR A 3 -38.77 -40.97 5.07
N ARG A 4 -38.76 -41.90 6.03
CA ARG A 4 -38.15 -41.69 7.34
C ARG A 4 -36.63 -41.55 7.18
N PRO A 5 -35.99 -40.53 7.80
CA PRO A 5 -34.54 -40.34 7.71
C PRO A 5 -33.80 -41.51 8.36
N SER A 6 -32.69 -41.92 7.76
CA SER A 6 -31.87 -43.05 8.24
C SER A 6 -31.15 -42.68 9.54
N SER A 7 -30.84 -43.68 10.36
CA SER A 7 -30.22 -43.48 11.69
C SER A 7 -28.93 -42.65 11.65
N HIS A 8 -28.19 -42.70 10.54
CA HIS A 8 -27.00 -41.86 10.34
C HIS A 8 -27.32 -40.39 10.12
N GLN A 9 -28.41 -40.05 9.42
CA GLN A 9 -28.86 -38.67 9.23
C GLN A 9 -29.32 -38.04 10.55
N LEU A 10 -29.99 -38.83 11.40
CA LEU A 10 -30.37 -38.39 12.75
C LEU A 10 -29.15 -38.15 13.65
N LEU A 11 -28.10 -38.97 13.50
CA LEU A 11 -26.87 -38.84 14.27
C LEU A 11 -26.06 -37.59 13.86
N VAL A 12 -25.98 -37.30 12.56
CA VAL A 12 -25.33 -36.09 12.04
C VAL A 12 -26.09 -34.83 12.47
N LEU A 13 -27.43 -34.85 12.44
CA LEU A 13 -28.25 -33.74 12.94
C LEU A 13 -28.09 -33.52 14.45
N ALA A 14 -28.00 -34.60 15.24
CA ALA A 14 -27.77 -34.51 16.68
C ALA A 14 -26.38 -33.93 17.01
N VAL A 15 -25.34 -34.31 16.26
CA VAL A 15 -23.98 -33.76 16.42
C VAL A 15 -23.92 -32.29 16.00
N ALA A 16 -24.59 -31.91 14.90
CA ALA A 16 -24.67 -30.52 14.46
C ALA A 16 -25.40 -29.63 15.49
N LEU A 17 -26.49 -30.11 16.08
CA LEU A 17 -27.21 -29.38 17.13
C LEU A 17 -26.40 -29.27 18.43
N ALA A 18 -25.64 -30.31 18.80
CA ALA A 18 -24.75 -30.27 19.96
C ALA A 18 -23.61 -29.26 19.79
N LEU A 19 -23.06 -29.11 18.58
CA LEU A 19 -22.02 -28.12 18.27
C LEU A 19 -22.57 -26.68 18.32
N VAL A 20 -23.80 -26.46 17.84
CA VAL A 20 -24.46 -25.14 17.91
C VAL A 20 -24.82 -24.78 19.35
N ALA A 21 -25.26 -25.74 20.17
CA ALA A 21 -25.50 -25.53 21.59
C ALA A 21 -24.21 -25.25 22.38
N GLY A 22 -23.10 -25.92 22.02
CA GLY A 22 -21.78 -25.70 22.62
C GLY A 22 -21.22 -24.29 22.39
N LEU A 23 -21.53 -23.68 21.23
CA LEU A 23 -21.16 -22.29 20.92
C LEU A 23 -21.89 -21.25 21.79
N PHE A 24 -23.08 -21.57 22.32
CA PHE A 24 -23.86 -20.69 23.20
C PHE A 24 -23.54 -20.84 24.70
N LEU A 25 -22.81 -21.88 25.08
CA LEU A 25 -22.43 -22.19 26.47
C LEU A 25 -21.00 -21.74 26.83
N LEU A 26 -20.30 -21.05 25.94
CA LEU A 26 -19.03 -20.42 26.28
C LEU A 26 -19.25 -19.36 27.38
N PRO A 27 -18.49 -19.42 28.49
CA PRO A 27 -18.63 -18.43 29.55
C PRO A 27 -18.40 -17.04 28.98
N LYS A 28 -19.38 -16.14 29.13
CA LYS A 28 -19.25 -14.73 28.76
C LYS A 28 -18.18 -14.11 29.64
N GLY A 29 -16.94 -14.10 29.15
CA GLY A 29 -15.86 -13.34 29.73
C GLY A 29 -16.27 -11.88 29.76
N ILE A 30 -16.48 -11.36 30.98
CA ILE A 30 -16.73 -9.94 31.22
C ILE A 30 -15.43 -9.22 30.84
N VAL A 31 -15.34 -8.80 29.57
CA VAL A 31 -14.35 -7.82 29.15
C VAL A 31 -14.87 -6.47 29.64
N LYS A 32 -14.41 -6.06 30.82
CA LYS A 32 -14.49 -4.65 31.24
C LYS A 32 -13.89 -3.81 30.11
N PRO A 33 -14.52 -2.69 29.70
CA PRO A 33 -13.97 -1.85 28.65
C PRO A 33 -12.63 -1.32 29.16
N LYS A 34 -11.53 -1.83 28.61
CA LYS A 34 -10.30 -1.05 28.61
C LYS A 34 -10.60 0.13 27.71
N GLU A 35 -10.70 1.30 28.32
CA GLU A 35 -10.43 2.56 27.63
C GLU A 35 -9.08 2.39 26.94
N GLY A 36 -9.13 1.98 25.68
CA GLY A 36 -7.99 1.87 24.80
C GLY A 36 -7.56 3.27 24.48
N LYS A 37 -6.75 3.86 25.37
CA LYS A 37 -5.84 4.91 25.00
C LYS A 37 -5.08 4.41 23.77
N ASN A 38 -5.39 5.00 22.61
CA ASN A 38 -4.52 5.00 21.42
C ASN A 38 -3.24 5.77 21.74
N GLU A 39 -2.53 5.38 22.79
CA GLU A 39 -1.15 5.74 23.05
C GLU A 39 -0.31 4.71 22.28
N LEU A 40 -0.36 4.76 20.95
CA LEU A 40 0.77 4.34 20.13
C LEU A 40 1.89 5.29 20.56
N ASN A 41 2.66 4.82 21.55
CA ASN A 41 3.53 5.60 22.42
C ASN A 41 4.23 6.71 21.62
N GLN A 42 4.00 7.98 21.97
CA GLN A 42 4.65 9.14 21.33
C GLN A 42 6.18 8.97 21.34
N GLN A 43 6.73 8.20 22.30
CA GLN A 43 8.14 7.83 22.31
C GLN A 43 8.54 6.85 21.20
N THR A 44 7.68 5.95 20.71
CA THR A 44 8.04 4.98 19.66
C THR A 44 8.05 5.63 18.29
N ALA A 45 7.06 6.50 17.99
CA ALA A 45 7.04 7.32 16.78
C ALA A 45 8.16 8.37 16.78
N ALA A 46 8.46 8.97 17.94
CA ALA A 46 9.63 9.84 18.10
C ALA A 46 10.96 9.06 18.00
N ARG A 47 11.02 7.79 18.47
CA ARG A 47 12.22 6.93 18.35
C ARG A 47 12.50 6.52 16.90
N THR A 48 11.49 6.28 16.08
CA THR A 48 11.68 6.05 14.64
C THR A 48 12.13 7.32 13.90
N ALA A 49 11.64 8.50 14.30
CA ALA A 49 12.10 9.78 13.75
C ALA A 49 13.54 10.16 14.18
N ASN A 50 14.02 9.64 15.33
CA ASN A 50 15.36 9.96 15.88
C ASN A 50 16.44 8.89 15.65
N ARG A 51 16.10 7.65 15.23
CA ARG A 51 17.09 6.57 15.06
C ARG A 51 18.02 6.76 13.85
N ASP A 52 17.65 7.60 12.90
CA ASP A 52 18.42 7.80 11.67
C ASP A 52 19.51 8.90 11.79
N ASN A 53 19.69 9.49 12.98
CA ASN A 53 20.72 10.52 13.22
C ASN A 53 22.10 9.96 13.60
N GLY A 54 22.40 8.70 13.26
CA GLY A 54 23.75 8.15 13.30
C GLY A 54 23.91 6.99 14.27
N ALA A 55 23.85 5.77 13.75
CA ALA A 55 24.62 4.62 14.24
C ALA A 55 24.68 3.60 13.10
N ALA A 56 25.90 3.31 12.63
CA ALA A 56 26.15 2.20 11.72
C ALA A 56 25.66 0.89 12.37
N ALA A 57 24.79 0.16 11.67
CA ALA A 57 24.43 -1.20 12.07
C ALA A 57 25.40 -2.21 11.45
N PRO A 58 25.82 -3.25 12.19
CA PRO A 58 26.81 -4.21 11.72
C PRO A 58 26.21 -5.17 10.69
N SER A 59 27.02 -5.51 9.71
CA SER A 59 26.75 -6.49 8.66
C SER A 59 26.77 -7.92 9.21
N THR A 60 25.72 -8.71 8.95
CA THR A 60 25.83 -10.16 8.81
C THR A 60 24.83 -10.72 7.79
N SER A 61 25.40 -11.51 6.87
CA SER A 61 24.85 -12.52 5.96
C SER A 61 23.84 -13.47 6.64
N SER A 62 22.94 -14.25 6.02
CA SER A 62 22.74 -14.76 4.66
C SER A 62 21.52 -15.70 4.72
N VAL A 63 20.58 -15.68 3.76
CA VAL A 63 19.86 -16.87 3.25
C VAL A 63 19.45 -16.62 1.78
N GLU A 64 19.80 -17.59 0.92
CA GLU A 64 19.67 -17.59 -0.55
C GLU A 64 18.25 -17.88 -1.06
N GLY A 65 17.90 -17.30 -2.22
CA GLY A 65 16.66 -17.55 -2.96
C GLY A 65 16.53 -16.72 -4.25
N GLY A 66 17.37 -17.02 -5.24
CA GLY A 66 17.41 -16.58 -6.65
C GLY A 66 16.45 -15.52 -7.22
N MET A 67 16.99 -14.32 -7.45
CA MET A 67 16.58 -13.34 -8.48
C MET A 67 17.85 -12.90 -9.25
N PRO A 68 17.81 -12.52 -10.54
CA PRO A 68 19.01 -12.38 -11.36
C PRO A 68 19.87 -11.18 -10.95
N ALA A 69 21.17 -11.36 -11.14
CA ALA A 69 22.26 -10.51 -10.69
C ALA A 69 22.18 -9.08 -11.24
N GLY A 70 22.04 -8.14 -10.30
CA GLY A 70 22.18 -6.71 -10.48
C GLY A 70 22.27 -6.00 -9.13
N ALA A 71 22.94 -6.62 -8.15
CA ALA A 71 23.27 -5.95 -6.89
C ALA A 71 24.38 -4.93 -7.20
N THR A 72 23.96 -3.72 -7.55
CA THR A 72 24.84 -2.57 -7.47
C THR A 72 25.28 -2.40 -6.01
N PRO A 73 26.57 -2.12 -5.75
CA PRO A 73 27.01 -1.73 -4.41
C PRO A 73 26.19 -0.51 -3.99
N GLU A 74 25.76 -0.47 -2.71
CA GLU A 74 24.94 0.58 -2.11
C GLU A 74 25.21 1.93 -2.78
N GLN A 75 24.25 2.39 -3.59
CA GLN A 75 24.41 3.64 -4.32
C GLN A 75 24.52 4.80 -3.32
N PRO A 76 25.37 5.83 -3.56
CA PRO A 76 25.64 6.92 -2.60
C PRO A 76 24.48 7.89 -2.33
N HIS A 77 23.25 7.55 -2.72
CA HIS A 77 22.09 8.42 -2.70
C HIS A 77 21.18 8.12 -1.50
N MET A 78 21.66 8.25 -0.25
CA MET A 78 20.79 8.21 0.94
C MET A 78 21.32 9.02 2.15
N ALA A 79 22.32 9.87 1.96
CA ALA A 79 22.71 10.82 3.00
C ALA A 79 22.00 12.15 2.76
N VAL A 80 21.02 12.49 3.60
CA VAL A 80 20.42 13.84 3.64
C VAL A 80 21.54 14.88 3.64
N ALA A 81 21.52 15.88 2.77
CA ALA A 81 22.65 16.81 2.68
C ALA A 81 22.88 17.50 4.05
N PRO A 82 24.13 17.80 4.45
CA PRO A 82 24.42 18.45 5.73
C PRO A 82 23.61 19.73 5.96
N GLU A 83 23.42 20.54 4.91
CA GLU A 83 22.56 21.73 4.90
C GLU A 83 21.10 21.38 5.23
N GLN A 84 20.50 20.44 4.49
CA GLN A 84 19.13 19.98 4.72
C GLN A 84 18.94 19.42 6.14
N ARG A 85 19.93 18.67 6.66
CA ARG A 85 19.91 18.19 8.05
C ARG A 85 19.92 19.32 9.07
N ARG A 86 20.76 20.35 8.86
CA ARG A 86 20.83 21.53 9.74
C ARG A 86 19.51 22.29 9.73
N GLU A 87 18.92 22.51 8.55
CA GLU A 87 17.63 23.16 8.41
C GLU A 87 16.51 22.40 9.14
N ILE A 88 16.41 21.09 8.92
CA ILE A 88 15.43 20.24 9.60
C ILE A 88 15.65 20.30 11.11
N SER A 89 16.90 20.18 11.58
CA SER A 89 17.24 20.22 13.01
C SER A 89 16.87 21.56 13.66
N ALA A 90 17.14 22.69 12.99
CA ALA A 90 16.76 24.00 13.48
C ALA A 90 15.24 24.16 13.56
N LEU A 91 14.52 23.63 12.57
CA LEU A 91 13.06 23.68 12.54
C LEU A 91 12.42 22.77 13.61
N LEU A 92 13.00 21.60 13.86
CA LEU A 92 12.61 20.70 14.96
C LEU A 92 12.77 21.36 16.32
N ALA A 93 13.88 22.07 16.53
CA ALA A 93 14.13 22.79 17.78
C ALA A 93 13.05 23.87 18.01
N LYS A 94 12.72 24.64 16.96
CA LYS A 94 11.63 25.63 17.00
C LYS A 94 10.28 24.96 17.30
N TYR A 95 9.93 23.89 16.59
CA TYR A 95 8.67 23.16 16.79
C TYR A 95 8.52 22.61 18.21
N SER A 96 9.62 22.10 18.78
CA SER A 96 9.64 21.51 20.12
C SER A 96 9.49 22.56 21.22
N ALA A 97 10.11 23.73 21.05
CA ALA A 97 10.02 24.85 21.99
C ALA A 97 8.69 25.61 21.89
N GLU A 98 8.02 25.58 20.73
CA GLU A 98 6.81 26.35 20.46
C GLU A 98 5.62 25.92 21.33
N ARG A 99 4.93 26.93 21.88
CA ARG A 99 3.77 26.82 22.75
C ARG A 99 2.48 27.30 22.09
N ASP A 100 2.57 28.24 21.15
CA ASP A 100 1.40 28.70 20.40
C ASP A 100 0.92 27.61 19.42
N PRO A 101 -0.32 27.12 19.54
CA PRO A 101 -0.82 26.04 18.67
C PRO A 101 -0.83 26.42 17.18
N GLY A 102 -1.11 27.67 16.84
CA GLY A 102 -1.18 28.14 15.46
C GLY A 102 0.19 28.20 14.79
N VAL A 103 1.20 28.70 15.51
CA VAL A 103 2.61 28.68 15.07
C VAL A 103 3.11 27.25 14.98
N LYS A 104 2.78 26.41 15.97
CA LYS A 104 3.20 25.01 16.00
C LYS A 104 2.70 24.21 14.80
N LEU A 105 1.47 24.45 14.35
CA LEU A 105 0.92 23.82 13.14
C LEU A 105 1.57 24.30 11.84
N ARG A 106 1.99 25.58 11.78
CA ARG A 106 2.78 26.08 10.65
C ARG A 106 4.15 25.40 10.61
N LEU A 107 4.83 25.32 11.74
CA LEU A 107 6.10 24.61 11.86
C LEU A 107 5.98 23.11 11.51
N ALA A 108 4.88 22.45 11.91
CA ALA A 108 4.61 21.06 11.48
C ALA A 108 4.44 20.94 9.96
N THR A 109 3.79 21.93 9.32
CA THR A 109 3.62 21.94 7.87
C THR A 109 4.96 22.07 7.16
N ASP A 110 5.82 22.96 7.64
CA ASP A 110 7.17 23.15 7.12
C ASP A 110 8.03 21.89 7.32
N LEU A 111 7.94 21.25 8.50
CA LEU A 111 8.65 20.00 8.77
C LEU A 111 8.19 18.88 7.84
N ALA A 112 6.88 18.72 7.64
CA ALA A 112 6.35 17.72 6.71
C ALA A 112 6.89 17.91 5.29
N ALA A 113 6.92 19.16 4.80
CA ALA A 113 7.46 19.47 3.49
C ALA A 113 8.98 19.18 3.40
N LYS A 114 9.76 19.56 4.41
CA LYS A 114 11.20 19.29 4.45
C LYS A 114 11.51 17.80 4.49
N TYR A 115 10.80 17.03 5.32
CA TYR A 115 10.97 15.57 5.39
C TYR A 115 10.57 14.89 4.09
N ARG A 116 9.47 15.30 3.45
CA ARG A 116 9.08 14.78 2.14
C ARG A 116 10.14 15.06 1.08
N GLY A 117 10.73 16.26 1.08
CA GLY A 117 11.80 16.64 0.13
C GLY A 117 13.12 15.88 0.31
N VAL A 118 13.31 15.20 1.44
CA VAL A 118 14.43 14.28 1.69
C VAL A 118 13.97 12.82 1.78
N GLU A 119 12.79 12.53 1.22
CA GLU A 119 12.19 11.18 1.07
C GLU A 119 11.97 10.43 2.41
N LYS A 120 11.88 11.18 3.51
CA LYS A 120 11.51 10.66 4.84
C LYS A 120 9.99 10.74 5.03
N PHE A 121 9.28 9.93 4.26
CA PHE A 121 7.81 9.98 4.17
C PHE A 121 7.10 9.62 5.49
N ASP A 122 7.68 8.75 6.32
CA ASP A 122 7.15 8.41 7.65
C ASP A 122 7.18 9.61 8.60
N SER A 123 8.28 10.36 8.59
CA SER A 123 8.46 11.60 9.35
C SER A 123 7.53 12.68 8.83
N ALA A 124 7.39 12.81 7.50
CA ALA A 124 6.41 13.72 6.91
C ALA A 124 4.96 13.37 7.33
N GLY A 125 4.62 12.08 7.28
CA GLY A 125 3.33 11.55 7.72
C GLY A 125 3.03 11.87 9.17
N TYR A 126 4.02 11.76 10.07
CA TYR A 126 3.87 12.11 11.48
C TYR A 126 3.42 13.57 11.68
N TYR A 127 4.09 14.54 11.05
CA TYR A 127 3.71 15.95 11.22
C TYR A 127 2.38 16.29 10.53
N LEU A 128 2.07 15.66 9.39
CA LEU A 128 0.76 15.77 8.75
C LEU A 128 -0.35 15.20 9.62
N GLU A 129 -0.08 14.10 10.33
CA GLU A 129 -1.03 13.53 11.28
C GLU A 129 -1.26 14.47 12.46
N GLN A 130 -0.22 15.11 13.02
CA GLN A 130 -0.40 16.12 14.08
C GLN A 130 -1.31 17.26 13.61
N ILE A 131 -1.18 17.68 12.35
CA ILE A 131 -2.08 18.67 11.75
C ILE A 131 -3.50 18.12 11.64
N ALA A 132 -3.68 16.88 11.20
CA ALA A 132 -4.98 16.24 11.09
C ALA A 132 -5.66 16.00 12.46
N VAL A 133 -4.89 15.79 13.52
CA VAL A 133 -5.40 15.69 14.90
C VAL A 133 -5.87 17.05 15.40
N ALA A 134 -5.09 18.11 15.18
CA ALA A 134 -5.45 19.45 15.62
C ALA A 134 -6.57 20.08 14.78
N ARG A 135 -6.66 19.71 13.50
CA ARG A 135 -7.68 20.17 12.54
C ARG A 135 -8.22 18.97 11.75
N PRO A 136 -9.14 18.20 12.35
CA PRO A 136 -9.75 17.06 11.68
C PRO A 136 -10.51 17.50 10.43
N GLY A 137 -10.23 16.84 9.31
CA GLY A 137 -10.91 17.06 8.05
C GLY A 137 -10.43 16.06 7.01
N GLU A 138 -11.24 15.83 5.99
CA GLU A 138 -10.93 14.88 4.91
C GLU A 138 -9.54 15.16 4.31
N GLN A 139 -9.26 16.42 3.95
CA GLN A 139 -8.01 16.80 3.30
C GLN A 139 -6.78 16.63 4.21
N THR A 140 -6.89 16.98 5.50
CA THR A 140 -5.76 16.84 6.44
C THR A 140 -5.46 15.36 6.72
N LEU A 141 -6.52 14.54 6.84
CA LEU A 141 -6.40 13.08 6.96
C LEU A 141 -5.81 12.45 5.70
N GLN A 142 -6.30 12.83 4.52
CA GLN A 142 -5.81 12.32 3.23
C GLN A 142 -4.32 12.58 3.06
N ARG A 143 -3.85 13.80 3.39
CA ARG A 143 -2.43 14.14 3.27
C ARG A 143 -1.56 13.27 4.19
N ALA A 144 -2.00 13.04 5.43
CA ALA A 144 -1.29 12.15 6.34
C ALA A 144 -1.31 10.69 5.83
N ALA A 145 -2.46 10.20 5.37
CA ALA A 145 -2.62 8.86 4.82
C ALA A 145 -1.73 8.63 3.60
N ASP A 146 -1.69 9.59 2.66
CA ASP A 146 -0.86 9.55 1.45
C ASP A 146 0.64 9.47 1.79
N ALA A 147 1.10 10.26 2.78
CA ALA A 147 2.50 10.21 3.21
C ALA A 147 2.85 8.85 3.86
N TYR A 148 1.97 8.29 4.68
CA TYR A 148 2.18 6.97 5.25
C TYR A 148 2.08 5.85 4.21
N TYR A 149 1.20 5.95 3.22
CA TYR A 149 1.11 5.00 2.10
C TYR A 149 2.39 4.99 1.27
N GLU A 150 2.94 6.17 0.98
CA GLU A 150 4.23 6.29 0.30
C GLU A 150 5.35 5.67 1.13
N ALA A 151 5.44 6.00 2.43
CA ALA A 151 6.38 5.38 3.35
C ALA A 151 6.25 3.85 3.38
N PHE A 152 5.01 3.35 3.39
CA PHE A 152 4.68 1.93 3.37
C PHE A 152 5.17 1.26 2.07
N SER A 153 5.02 1.91 0.92
CA SER A 153 5.48 1.38 -0.37
C SER A 153 7.01 1.22 -0.48
N PHE A 154 7.76 2.01 0.31
CA PHE A 154 9.21 1.92 0.42
C PHE A 154 9.69 1.08 1.62
N ALA A 155 8.79 0.43 2.35
CA ALA A 155 9.18 -0.38 3.50
C ALA A 155 9.97 -1.62 3.07
N THR A 156 11.24 -1.70 3.46
CA THR A 156 12.13 -2.82 3.12
C THR A 156 12.14 -3.94 4.15
N THR A 157 11.54 -3.72 5.33
CA THR A 157 11.44 -4.74 6.39
C THR A 157 9.98 -5.05 6.70
N GLU A 158 9.72 -6.30 7.07
CA GLU A 158 8.38 -6.77 7.45
C GLU A 158 7.80 -5.95 8.61
N GLU A 159 8.61 -5.64 9.62
CA GLU A 159 8.19 -4.83 10.77
C GLU A 159 7.74 -3.43 10.33
N ARG A 160 8.51 -2.78 9.46
CA ARG A 160 8.15 -1.46 8.92
C ARG A 160 6.92 -1.54 8.03
N ALA A 161 6.82 -2.55 7.17
CA ALA A 161 5.66 -2.75 6.30
C ALA A 161 4.38 -2.96 7.12
N LYS A 162 4.43 -3.78 8.18
CA LYS A 162 3.31 -4.02 9.08
C LYS A 162 2.88 -2.75 9.82
N MET A 163 3.84 -2.01 10.37
CA MET A 163 3.58 -0.79 11.12
C MET A 163 3.01 0.32 10.22
N LEU A 164 3.68 0.63 9.11
CA LEU A 164 3.26 1.68 8.18
C LEU A 164 1.96 1.29 7.47
N GLY A 165 1.80 0.03 7.05
CA GLY A 165 0.58 -0.46 6.42
C GLY A 165 -0.63 -0.45 7.37
N ALA A 166 -0.45 -0.71 8.67
CA ALA A 166 -1.50 -0.50 9.66
C ALA A 166 -1.89 0.97 9.77
N LYS A 167 -0.89 1.87 9.81
CA LYS A 167 -1.12 3.31 9.92
C LYS A 167 -1.84 3.88 8.69
N THR A 168 -1.43 3.46 7.50
CA THR A 168 -2.06 3.80 6.23
C THR A 168 -3.54 3.40 6.22
N ARG A 169 -3.84 2.15 6.61
CA ARG A 169 -5.22 1.64 6.64
C ARG A 169 -6.09 2.46 7.60
N GLU A 170 -5.62 2.67 8.82
CA GLU A 170 -6.32 3.46 9.85
C GLU A 170 -6.68 4.87 9.32
N LEU A 171 -5.72 5.56 8.69
CA LEU A 171 -5.95 6.92 8.21
C LEU A 171 -6.87 6.97 7.00
N TYR A 172 -6.76 6.05 6.05
CA TYR A 172 -7.71 6.00 4.93
C TYR A 172 -9.11 5.60 5.35
N GLU A 173 -9.27 4.70 6.34
CA GLU A 173 -10.58 4.41 6.93
C GLU A 173 -11.21 5.68 7.54
N ARG A 174 -10.40 6.54 8.18
CA ARG A 174 -10.86 7.84 8.67
C ARG A 174 -11.18 8.84 7.56
N VAL A 175 -10.45 8.81 6.44
CA VAL A 175 -10.82 9.60 5.24
C VAL A 175 -12.18 9.14 4.74
N LEU A 176 -12.38 7.83 4.53
CA LEU A 176 -13.62 7.26 4.02
C LEU A 176 -14.79 7.44 4.98
N LYS A 177 -14.55 7.53 6.29
CA LYS A 177 -15.58 7.92 7.27
C LYS A 177 -16.07 9.36 7.07
N ASN A 178 -15.21 10.27 6.62
CA ASN A 178 -15.60 11.64 6.30
C ASN A 178 -16.22 11.75 4.90
N ASN A 179 -15.64 11.04 3.92
CA ASN A 179 -16.11 11.01 2.54
C ASN A 179 -16.07 9.57 1.99
N PRO A 180 -17.19 8.83 2.09
CA PRO A 180 -17.28 7.45 1.61
C PRO A 180 -17.05 7.29 0.11
N ASP A 181 -17.18 8.36 -0.68
CA ASP A 181 -17.07 8.34 -2.14
C ASP A 181 -15.67 8.75 -2.64
N ASN A 182 -14.71 8.95 -1.73
CA ASN A 182 -13.34 9.29 -2.10
C ASN A 182 -12.64 8.09 -2.77
N LEU A 183 -12.68 8.07 -4.10
CA LEU A 183 -12.14 6.99 -4.93
C LEU A 183 -10.64 6.78 -4.72
N LYS A 184 -9.86 7.87 -4.57
CA LYS A 184 -8.42 7.79 -4.31
C LYS A 184 -8.13 7.07 -2.99
N ALA A 185 -8.86 7.42 -1.93
CA ALA A 185 -8.73 6.76 -0.63
C ALA A 185 -9.14 5.28 -0.71
N LYS A 186 -10.21 4.94 -1.44
CA LYS A 186 -10.58 3.52 -1.68
C LYS A 186 -9.48 2.77 -2.42
N THR A 187 -8.90 3.36 -3.47
CA THR A 187 -7.81 2.75 -4.25
C THR A 187 -6.58 2.47 -3.38
N ASN A 188 -6.10 3.46 -2.63
CA ASN A 188 -4.90 3.32 -1.81
C ASN A 188 -5.13 2.43 -0.57
N LEU A 189 -6.30 2.52 0.07
CA LEU A 189 -6.70 1.57 1.11
C LEU A 189 -6.75 0.15 0.56
N GLY A 190 -7.31 -0.02 -0.64
CA GLY A 190 -7.38 -1.28 -1.34
C GLY A 190 -6.01 -1.92 -1.52
N MET A 191 -5.04 -1.14 -1.99
CA MET A 191 -3.65 -1.58 -2.14
C MET A 191 -2.95 -1.85 -0.80
N ALA A 192 -3.17 -1.04 0.22
CA ALA A 192 -2.62 -1.28 1.55
C ALA A 192 -3.17 -2.57 2.19
N LEU A 193 -4.42 -2.93 1.91
CA LEU A 193 -5.03 -4.19 2.35
C LEU A 193 -4.44 -5.42 1.67
N MET A 194 -3.82 -5.29 0.50
CA MET A 194 -3.19 -6.42 -0.20
C MET A 194 -2.00 -7.02 0.55
N ALA A 195 -1.35 -6.24 1.41
CA ALA A 195 -0.26 -6.70 2.29
C ALA A 195 -0.74 -7.02 3.71
N SER A 196 -2.05 -7.19 3.90
CA SER A 196 -2.66 -7.52 5.18
C SER A 196 -3.24 -8.93 5.20
N ASP A 197 -3.77 -9.33 6.35
CA ASP A 197 -4.49 -10.60 6.50
C ASP A 197 -5.82 -10.65 5.71
N ASN A 198 -6.28 -9.52 5.14
CA ASN A 198 -7.52 -9.44 4.36
C ASN A 198 -7.33 -8.77 2.97
N PRO A 199 -6.63 -9.43 2.04
CA PRO A 199 -6.46 -8.92 0.67
C PRO A 199 -7.77 -8.90 -0.13
N VAL A 200 -8.78 -9.71 0.26
CA VAL A 200 -10.09 -9.76 -0.41
C VAL A 200 -10.85 -8.44 -0.25
N ALA A 201 -10.77 -7.81 0.92
CA ALA A 201 -11.33 -6.47 1.12
C ALA A 201 -10.68 -5.45 0.20
N GLY A 202 -9.37 -5.58 -0.07
CA GLY A 202 -8.65 -4.69 -0.97
C GLY A 202 -9.14 -4.76 -2.42
N VAL A 203 -9.30 -5.98 -2.94
CA VAL A 203 -9.90 -6.20 -4.27
C VAL A 203 -11.33 -5.68 -4.34
N SER A 204 -12.10 -5.81 -3.26
CA SER A 204 -13.48 -5.32 -3.20
C SER A 204 -13.55 -3.80 -3.32
N LEU A 205 -12.68 -3.07 -2.62
CA LEU A 205 -12.58 -1.61 -2.75
C LEU A 205 -12.20 -1.16 -4.16
N LEU A 206 -11.25 -1.82 -4.82
CA LEU A 206 -10.88 -1.49 -6.20
C LEU A 206 -12.05 -1.74 -7.17
N ARG A 207 -12.87 -2.77 -6.92
CA ARG A 207 -14.10 -3.01 -7.71
C ARG A 207 -15.16 -1.94 -7.47
N GLU A 208 -15.31 -1.46 -6.24
CA GLU A 208 -16.19 -0.32 -5.95
C GLU A 208 -15.74 0.94 -6.69
N VAL A 209 -14.42 1.18 -6.76
CA VAL A 209 -13.87 2.30 -7.55
C VAL A 209 -14.27 2.17 -9.01
N LEU A 210 -14.11 1.00 -9.63
CA LEU A 210 -14.53 0.79 -11.02
C LEU A 210 -16.05 0.79 -11.23
N ALA A 211 -16.85 0.48 -10.20
CA ALA A 211 -18.29 0.62 -10.28
C ALA A 211 -18.73 2.10 -10.31
N ALA A 212 -18.01 2.97 -9.59
CA ALA A 212 -18.27 4.41 -9.57
C ALA A 212 -17.63 5.16 -10.76
N ASP A 213 -16.41 4.78 -11.13
CA ASP A 213 -15.66 5.31 -12.25
C ASP A 213 -15.06 4.16 -13.08
N PRO A 214 -15.79 3.67 -14.11
CA PRO A 214 -15.32 2.59 -14.97
C PRO A 214 -14.06 2.92 -15.78
N LYS A 215 -13.64 4.20 -15.83
CA LYS A 215 -12.45 4.64 -16.55
C LYS A 215 -11.30 4.99 -15.60
N ASN A 216 -11.39 4.60 -14.34
CA ASN A 216 -10.35 4.90 -13.37
C ASN A 216 -9.07 4.11 -13.69
N GLU A 217 -8.11 4.78 -14.32
CA GLU A 217 -6.87 4.16 -14.79
C GLU A 217 -6.11 3.43 -13.68
N GLU A 218 -6.02 4.03 -12.49
CA GLU A 218 -5.27 3.50 -11.36
C GLU A 218 -5.91 2.20 -10.83
N ALA A 219 -7.24 2.16 -10.69
CA ALA A 219 -7.94 0.95 -10.25
C ALA A 219 -7.91 -0.17 -11.30
N ILE A 220 -8.03 0.14 -12.60
CA ILE A 220 -7.87 -0.84 -13.67
C ILE A 220 -6.46 -1.43 -13.64
N TYR A 221 -5.44 -0.57 -13.57
CA TYR A 221 -4.03 -0.96 -13.47
C TYR A 221 -3.79 -1.86 -12.26
N ASN A 222 -4.23 -1.44 -11.07
CA ASN A 222 -4.04 -2.20 -9.83
C ASN A 222 -4.71 -3.58 -9.90
N LEU A 223 -5.94 -3.69 -10.41
CA LEU A 223 -6.59 -4.99 -10.61
C LEU A 223 -5.88 -5.86 -11.65
N GLY A 224 -5.29 -5.26 -12.69
CA GLY A 224 -4.44 -5.97 -13.65
C GLY A 224 -3.19 -6.56 -12.99
N ILE A 225 -2.47 -5.77 -12.19
CA ILE A 225 -1.30 -6.22 -11.43
C ILE A 225 -1.66 -7.34 -10.45
N LEU A 226 -2.78 -7.21 -9.74
CA LEU A 226 -3.26 -8.24 -8.83
C LEU A 226 -3.67 -9.53 -9.56
N SER A 227 -4.18 -9.41 -10.78
CA SER A 227 -4.48 -10.56 -11.64
C SER A 227 -3.20 -11.29 -12.04
N LEU A 228 -2.14 -10.57 -12.44
CA LEU A 228 -0.83 -11.16 -12.71
C LEU A 228 -0.23 -11.87 -11.49
N ARG A 229 -0.24 -11.22 -10.32
CA ARG A 229 0.30 -11.80 -9.07
C ARG A 229 -0.42 -13.08 -8.64
N SER A 230 -1.68 -13.23 -9.02
CA SER A 230 -2.49 -14.42 -8.74
C SER A 230 -2.54 -15.42 -9.90
N ASN A 231 -1.66 -15.27 -10.90
CA ASN A 231 -1.59 -16.09 -12.12
C ASN A 231 -2.89 -16.13 -12.93
N GLN A 232 -3.78 -15.14 -12.75
CA GLN A 232 -5.00 -14.97 -13.54
C GLN A 232 -4.69 -14.18 -14.82
N ASN A 233 -3.82 -14.74 -15.66
CA ASN A 233 -3.21 -14.03 -16.79
C ASN A 233 -4.26 -13.55 -17.82
N ASP A 234 -5.31 -14.32 -18.08
CA ASP A 234 -6.40 -13.91 -18.97
C ASP A 234 -7.12 -12.65 -18.46
N LYS A 235 -7.39 -12.59 -17.15
CA LYS A 235 -7.99 -11.40 -16.53
C LYS A 235 -7.05 -10.20 -16.54
N ALA A 236 -5.74 -10.44 -16.42
CA ALA A 236 -4.76 -9.39 -16.59
C ALA A 236 -4.79 -8.83 -18.02
N VAL A 237 -4.88 -9.69 -19.05
CA VAL A 237 -5.06 -9.24 -20.44
C VAL A 237 -6.32 -8.38 -20.58
N GLU A 238 -7.46 -8.80 -20.03
CA GLU A 238 -8.70 -8.02 -20.05
C GLU A 238 -8.51 -6.62 -19.42
N ARG A 239 -7.93 -6.56 -18.21
CA ARG A 239 -7.71 -5.30 -17.49
C ARG A 239 -6.72 -4.38 -18.18
N PHE A 240 -5.58 -4.88 -18.64
CA PHE A 240 -4.63 -4.01 -19.32
C PHE A 240 -5.11 -3.61 -20.70
N ARG A 241 -5.90 -4.44 -21.39
CA ARG A 241 -6.57 -4.03 -22.63
C ARG A 241 -7.56 -2.90 -22.36
N GLU A 242 -8.40 -3.02 -21.33
CA GLU A 242 -9.29 -1.95 -20.86
C GLU A 242 -8.50 -0.66 -20.59
N LEU A 243 -7.39 -0.74 -19.85
CA LEU A 243 -6.52 0.41 -19.56
C LEU A 243 -5.98 1.06 -20.85
N THR A 244 -5.52 0.27 -21.82
CA THR A 244 -5.00 0.81 -23.09
C THR A 244 -6.10 1.43 -23.98
N VAL A 245 -7.37 1.07 -23.77
CA VAL A 245 -8.50 1.74 -24.43
C VAL A 245 -8.82 3.06 -23.74
N VAL A 246 -8.80 3.09 -22.41
CA VAL A 246 -9.04 4.30 -21.61
C VAL A 246 -7.92 5.33 -21.84
N ASN A 247 -6.66 4.89 -21.80
CA ASN A 247 -5.49 5.72 -22.05
C ASN A 247 -4.49 4.99 -22.97
N PRO A 248 -4.58 5.23 -24.30
CA PRO A 248 -3.69 4.62 -25.28
C PRO A 248 -2.20 4.98 -25.11
N GLU A 249 -1.90 6.10 -24.44
CA GLU A 249 -0.56 6.64 -24.24
C GLU A 249 0.03 6.22 -22.87
N ASN A 250 -0.67 5.37 -22.12
CA ASN A 250 -0.15 4.80 -20.88
C ASN A 250 0.91 3.72 -21.18
N ALA A 251 2.20 4.11 -21.15
CA ALA A 251 3.32 3.23 -21.44
C ALA A 251 3.35 1.98 -20.55
N ASN A 252 3.04 2.12 -19.25
CA ASN A 252 2.95 0.99 -18.32
C ASN A 252 1.78 0.07 -18.67
N GLY A 253 0.62 0.62 -19.01
CA GLY A 253 -0.54 -0.16 -19.46
C GLY A 253 -0.22 -1.02 -20.69
N GLN A 254 0.46 -0.44 -21.69
CA GLN A 254 0.93 -1.17 -22.86
C GLN A 254 1.97 -2.25 -22.51
N PHE A 255 2.91 -1.94 -21.62
CA PHE A 255 3.92 -2.89 -21.16
C PHE A 255 3.28 -4.10 -20.47
N TYR A 256 2.39 -3.88 -19.49
CA TYR A 256 1.75 -4.97 -18.78
C TYR A 256 0.71 -5.71 -19.61
N LEU A 257 0.11 -5.09 -20.62
CA LEU A 257 -0.64 -5.80 -21.66
C LEU A 257 0.28 -6.78 -22.41
N GLY A 258 1.47 -6.33 -22.83
CA GLY A 258 2.48 -7.18 -23.46
C GLY A 258 2.90 -8.36 -22.57
N VAL A 259 3.19 -8.10 -21.30
CA VAL A 259 3.52 -9.16 -20.31
C VAL A 259 2.38 -10.18 -20.20
N SER A 260 1.14 -9.71 -20.06
CA SER A 260 -0.03 -10.58 -19.90
C SER A 260 -0.29 -11.43 -21.16
N LEU A 261 -0.11 -10.85 -22.35
CA LEU A 261 -0.23 -11.56 -23.63
C LEU A 261 0.87 -12.60 -23.83
N ALA A 262 2.11 -12.29 -23.40
CA ALA A 262 3.22 -13.24 -23.45
C ALA A 262 2.93 -14.47 -22.56
N LEU A 263 2.43 -14.24 -21.35
CA LEU A 263 2.07 -15.29 -20.39
C LEU A 263 0.89 -16.16 -20.84
N THR A 264 0.04 -15.67 -21.74
CA THR A 264 -1.09 -16.42 -22.34
C THR A 264 -0.74 -17.04 -23.70
N GLY A 265 0.52 -16.89 -24.15
CA GLY A 265 1.02 -17.47 -25.40
C GLY A 265 0.70 -16.65 -26.67
N ALA A 266 0.05 -15.49 -26.55
CA ALA A 266 -0.25 -14.58 -27.64
C ALA A 266 0.98 -13.73 -28.03
N LYS A 267 2.06 -14.41 -28.47
CA LYS A 267 3.38 -13.81 -28.70
C LYS A 267 3.38 -12.61 -29.66
N GLU A 268 2.64 -12.69 -30.76
CA GLU A 268 2.60 -11.62 -31.76
C GLU A 268 1.91 -10.36 -31.24
N ASP A 269 0.82 -10.51 -30.48
CA ASP A 269 0.15 -9.36 -29.88
C ASP A 269 0.95 -8.79 -28.71
N ALA A 270 1.65 -9.65 -27.95
CA ALA A 270 2.61 -9.20 -26.94
C ALA A 270 3.72 -8.33 -27.55
N ARG A 271 4.29 -8.75 -28.70
CA ARG A 271 5.30 -7.99 -29.42
C ARG A 271 4.80 -6.60 -29.82
N LYS A 272 3.58 -6.50 -30.37
CA LYS A 272 2.97 -5.21 -30.73
C LYS A 272 2.79 -4.31 -29.51
N ALA A 273 2.28 -4.84 -28.41
CA ALA A 273 2.06 -4.08 -27.17
C ALA A 273 3.38 -3.57 -26.59
N PHE A 274 4.42 -4.40 -26.55
CA PHE A 274 5.77 -3.98 -26.14
C PHE A 274 6.36 -2.91 -27.05
N THR A 275 6.27 -3.06 -28.37
CA THR A 275 6.74 -2.03 -29.31
C THR A 275 6.03 -0.69 -29.10
N LYS A 276 4.70 -0.69 -28.88
CA LYS A 276 3.96 0.52 -28.54
C LYS A 276 4.41 1.09 -27.19
N ALA A 277 4.56 0.27 -26.15
CA ALA A 277 5.08 0.70 -24.85
C ALA A 277 6.44 1.40 -24.98
N LYS A 278 7.38 0.82 -25.74
CA LYS A 278 8.70 1.41 -26.00
C LYS A 278 8.59 2.77 -26.69
N SER A 279 7.69 2.92 -27.66
CA SER A 279 7.50 4.20 -28.38
C SER A 279 6.93 5.34 -27.52
N LEU A 280 6.30 5.00 -26.40
CA LEU A 280 5.64 5.95 -25.50
C LEU A 280 6.54 6.48 -24.38
N SER A 281 7.75 5.95 -24.22
CA SER A 281 8.66 6.31 -23.13
C SER A 281 10.04 6.68 -23.67
N THR A 282 10.60 7.76 -23.15
CA THR A 282 11.99 8.18 -23.40
C THR A 282 12.94 7.70 -22.32
N ASP A 283 12.45 7.01 -21.28
CA ASP A 283 13.28 6.50 -20.19
C ASP A 283 14.15 5.31 -20.66
N PRO A 284 15.50 5.43 -20.59
CA PRO A 284 16.38 4.34 -20.99
C PRO A 284 16.17 3.05 -20.19
N GLY A 285 15.85 3.15 -18.89
CA GLY A 285 15.65 1.97 -18.04
C GLY A 285 14.40 1.19 -18.43
N PHE A 286 13.29 1.90 -18.64
CA PHE A 286 12.05 1.33 -19.14
C PHE A 286 12.22 0.71 -20.53
N THR A 287 12.85 1.42 -21.47
CA THR A 287 13.03 0.91 -22.84
C THR A 287 13.94 -0.33 -22.88
N ALA A 288 14.98 -0.39 -22.04
CA ALA A 288 15.80 -1.59 -21.87
C ALA A 288 14.99 -2.77 -21.31
N SER A 289 14.11 -2.53 -20.33
CA SER A 289 13.23 -3.57 -19.77
C SER A 289 12.26 -4.12 -20.83
N VAL A 290 11.74 -3.27 -21.72
CA VAL A 290 10.90 -3.68 -22.83
C VAL A 290 11.69 -4.53 -23.83
N ASP A 291 12.92 -4.14 -24.15
CA ASP A 291 13.79 -4.88 -25.07
C ASP A 291 14.12 -6.28 -24.56
N GLU A 292 14.35 -6.44 -23.26
CA GLU A 292 14.54 -7.75 -22.64
C GLU A 292 13.31 -8.66 -22.85
N GLN A 293 12.10 -8.12 -22.68
CA GLN A 293 10.87 -8.91 -22.91
C GLN A 293 10.69 -9.27 -24.39
N LEU A 294 10.99 -8.36 -25.31
CA LEU A 294 10.95 -8.63 -26.75
C LEU A 294 11.91 -9.74 -27.17
N GLN A 295 13.10 -9.82 -26.56
CA GLN A 295 14.07 -10.89 -26.81
C GLN A 295 13.54 -12.27 -26.38
N LYS A 296 12.82 -12.35 -25.25
CA LYS A 296 12.23 -13.61 -24.74
C LYS A 296 11.10 -14.17 -25.63
N LEU A 297 10.55 -13.37 -26.55
CA LEU A 297 9.48 -13.78 -27.45
C LEU A 297 9.99 -14.44 -28.74
N ASN A 298 11.28 -14.30 -29.06
CA ASN A 298 11.93 -14.93 -30.21
C ASN A 298 12.19 -16.42 -29.94
#